data_AF-A0A6N2CRE7-F1
#
_entry.id   AF-A0A6N2CRE7-F1
#
_cell.length_a   1.000
_cell.length_b   1.000
_cell.length_c   1.000
_cell.angle_alpha   90.00
_cell.angle_beta   90.00
_cell.angle_gamma   90.00
#
_symmetry.space_group_name_H-M   'P 1'
#
loop_
_entity.id
_entity.type
_entity.pdbx_description
1 polymer ?
#
loop_
_entity_poly.entity_id
_entity_poly.type
_entity_poly.pdbx_seq_one_letter_code
_entity_poly.pdbx_strand_id
1 'polypeptide(L)'
;MEMSKQHALVMWIIWFAYLQSAFIFQIFLGGGFSLGDNAEAPMALWLWVMSFMPLIAATGVRWLVIPKIKSTTPQLIAMIVGLALAEMSIFVSIFLVGPDYPQYHIAILMVAVVSLIQFAPSYATPGYKQG
;
A
#
# COMPACT_ATOMS: atom_id res chain seq x y z
N MET A 1 20.38 -4.13 -19.92
CA MET A 1 21.11 -4.35 -18.67
C MET A 1 20.32 -5.42 -17.94
N GLU A 2 20.77 -6.68 -17.99
CA GLU A 2 20.02 -7.79 -17.36
C GLU A 2 19.90 -7.51 -15.87
N MET A 3 18.65 -7.41 -15.41
CA MET A 3 18.36 -7.30 -14.00
C MET A 3 18.68 -8.66 -13.37
N SER A 4 19.67 -8.66 -12.48
CA SER A 4 20.10 -9.87 -11.77
C SER A 4 18.90 -10.51 -11.06
N LYS A 5 18.79 -11.83 -11.16
CA LYS A 5 17.79 -12.63 -10.42
C LYS A 5 17.74 -12.28 -8.93
N GLN A 6 18.88 -11.90 -8.36
CA GLN A 6 19.02 -11.46 -6.97
C GLN A 6 18.24 -10.16 -6.69
N HIS A 7 18.23 -9.20 -7.62
CA HIS A 7 17.53 -7.91 -7.45
C HIS A 7 16.01 -8.09 -7.54
N ALA A 8 15.55 -8.93 -8.47
CA ALA A 8 14.15 -9.31 -8.57
C ALA A 8 13.65 -9.97 -7.28
N LEU A 9 14.45 -10.89 -6.73
CA LEU A 9 14.14 -11.57 -5.47
C LEU A 9 14.06 -10.59 -4.29
N VAL A 10 14.97 -9.62 -4.20
CA VAL A 10 14.94 -8.56 -3.18
C VAL A 10 13.66 -7.73 -3.28
N MET A 11 13.25 -7.33 -4.49
CA MET A 11 11.99 -6.60 -4.71
C MET A 11 10.78 -7.41 -4.23
N TRP A 12 10.72 -8.71 -4.55
CA TRP A 12 9.65 -9.60 -4.11
C TRP A 12 9.58 -9.75 -2.59
N ILE A 13 10.74 -9.92 -1.93
CA ILE A 13 10.80 -10.02 -0.47
C ILE A 13 10.30 -8.73 0.19
N ILE A 14 10.76 -7.56 -0.29
CA ILE A 14 10.34 -6.26 0.25
C ILE A 14 8.84 -6.06 0.05
N TRP A 15 8.34 -6.31 -1.15
CA TRP A 15 6.91 -6.22 -1.44
C TRP A 15 6.09 -7.13 -0.52
N PHE A 16 6.52 -8.38 -0.35
CA PHE A 16 5.81 -9.33 0.51
C PHE A 16 5.86 -8.89 1.99
N ALA A 17 6.99 -8.37 2.47
CA ALA A 17 7.11 -7.84 3.82
C ALA A 17 6.13 -6.68 4.08
N TYR A 18 5.99 -5.74 3.15
CA TYR A 18 5.02 -4.64 3.24
C TYR A 18 3.55 -5.13 3.17
N LEU A 19 3.29 -6.18 2.39
CA LEU A 19 1.96 -6.79 2.36
C LEU A 19 1.61 -7.41 3.72
N GLN A 20 2.56 -8.09 4.37
CA GLN A 20 2.34 -8.68 5.69
C GLN A 20 2.25 -7.61 6.79
N SER A 21 3.06 -6.55 6.73
CA SER A 21 3.03 -5.46 7.72
C SER A 21 1.67 -4.76 7.76
N ALA A 22 1.01 -4.58 6.63
CA ALA A 22 -0.36 -4.03 6.56
C ALA A 22 -1.34 -4.79 7.49
N PHE A 23 -1.30 -6.13 7.47
CA PHE A 23 -2.14 -6.95 8.35
C PHE A 23 -1.66 -6.92 9.81
N ILE A 24 -0.35 -6.97 10.03
CA ILE A 24 0.23 -6.90 11.37
C ILE A 24 -0.17 -5.59 12.05
N PHE A 25 -0.09 -4.46 11.35
CA PHE A 25 -0.47 -3.15 11.90
C PHE A 25 -1.96 -3.09 12.20
N GLN A 26 -2.84 -3.60 11.33
CA GLN A 26 -4.26 -3.67 11.66
C GLN A 26 -4.52 -4.52 12.92
N ILE A 27 -3.87 -5.68 13.03
CA ILE A 27 -4.10 -6.62 14.14
C ILE A 27 -3.55 -6.08 15.46
N PHE A 28 -2.31 -5.59 15.47
CA PHE A 28 -1.62 -5.18 16.69
C PHE A 28 -1.92 -3.73 17.10
N LEU A 29 -2.03 -2.81 16.15
CA LEU A 29 -2.27 -1.38 16.42
C LEU A 29 -3.73 -0.99 16.30
N GLY A 30 -4.45 -1.58 15.32
CA GLY A 30 -5.88 -1.33 15.11
C GLY A 30 -6.80 -2.06 16.08
N GLY A 31 -6.26 -2.89 16.98
CA GLY A 31 -7.06 -3.69 17.92
C GLY A 31 -7.77 -4.88 17.25
N GLY A 32 -7.35 -5.26 16.04
CA GLY A 32 -7.93 -6.37 15.28
C GLY A 32 -8.90 -5.95 14.18
N PHE A 33 -9.65 -6.92 13.68
CA PHE A 33 -10.80 -6.66 12.82
C PHE A 33 -11.99 -6.33 13.71
N SER A 34 -12.25 -5.05 13.90
CA SER A 34 -13.41 -4.61 14.68
C SER A 34 -14.69 -5.09 14.00
N LEU A 35 -15.43 -5.97 14.68
CA LEU A 35 -16.70 -6.51 14.24
C LEU A 35 -17.80 -5.68 14.90
N GLY A 36 -18.50 -4.85 14.13
CA GLY A 36 -19.56 -3.99 14.62
C GLY A 36 -20.08 -3.02 13.57
N ASP A 37 -21.17 -2.33 13.89
CA ASP A 37 -21.70 -1.26 13.05
C ASP A 37 -20.93 0.03 13.30
N ASN A 38 -20.83 0.84 12.25
CA ASN A 38 -20.31 2.20 12.39
C ASN A 38 -21.24 3.03 13.27
N ALA A 39 -20.69 4.04 13.92
CA ALA A 39 -21.50 5.07 14.56
C ALA A 39 -22.55 5.64 13.58
N GLU A 40 -23.73 5.98 14.09
CA GLU A 40 -24.83 6.54 13.28
C GLU A 40 -24.44 7.89 12.64
N ALA A 41 -23.54 8.62 13.28
CA ALA A 41 -22.97 9.84 12.72
C ALA A 41 -22.01 9.49 11.57
N PRO A 42 -22.11 10.13 10.40
CA PRO A 42 -21.18 9.88 9.31
C PRO A 42 -19.77 10.36 9.66
N MET A 43 -18.77 9.59 9.22
CA MET A 43 -17.37 10.00 9.32
C MET A 43 -17.16 11.33 8.59
N ALA A 44 -16.47 12.25 9.26
CA ALA A 44 -16.16 13.55 8.71
C ALA A 44 -15.33 13.45 7.41
N LEU A 45 -15.69 14.25 6.40
CA LEU A 45 -15.09 14.17 5.06
C LEU A 45 -13.56 14.34 5.05
N TRP A 46 -13.01 15.16 5.95
CA TRP A 46 -11.56 15.39 6.04
C TRP A 46 -10.77 14.11 6.43
N LEU A 47 -11.38 13.20 7.21
CA LEU A 47 -10.78 11.90 7.55
C LEU A 47 -10.72 11.00 6.31
N TRP A 48 -11.78 10.98 5.50
CA TRP A 48 -11.76 10.28 4.21
C TRP A 48 -10.65 10.81 3.31
N VAL A 49 -10.54 12.13 3.16
CA VAL A 49 -9.50 12.74 2.32
C VAL A 49 -8.11 12.35 2.80
N MET A 50 -7.84 12.38 4.11
CA MET A 50 -6.53 12.02 4.65
C MET A 50 -6.20 10.53 4.51
N SER A 51 -7.19 9.65 4.62
CA SER A 51 -6.97 8.21 4.41
C SER A 51 -6.73 7.89 2.92
N PHE A 52 -7.44 8.52 2.00
CA PHE A 52 -7.34 8.22 0.56
C PHE A 52 -6.22 8.97 -0.17
N MET A 53 -5.81 10.15 0.31
CA MET A 53 -4.77 10.95 -0.32
C MET A 53 -3.44 10.17 -0.50
N PRO A 54 -2.92 9.44 0.51
CA PRO A 54 -1.72 8.61 0.34
C PRO A 54 -1.89 7.50 -0.69
N LEU A 55 -3.08 6.91 -0.82
CA LEU A 55 -3.37 5.85 -1.79
C LEU A 55 -3.39 6.38 -3.23
N ILE A 56 -3.96 7.57 -3.43
CA ILE A 56 -3.93 8.25 -4.72
C ILE A 56 -2.49 8.60 -5.09
N ALA A 57 -1.70 9.10 -4.14
CA ALA A 57 -0.28 9.39 -4.34
C ALA A 57 0.51 8.12 -4.68
N ALA A 58 0.29 7.01 -3.96
CA ALA A 58 0.90 5.71 -4.24
C ALA A 58 0.55 5.24 -5.66
N THR A 59 -0.73 5.28 -6.03
CA THR A 59 -1.18 4.94 -7.39
C THR A 59 -0.47 5.82 -8.43
N GLY A 60 -0.36 7.13 -8.18
CA GLY A 60 0.42 8.04 -9.03
C GLY A 60 1.87 7.63 -9.20
N VAL A 61 2.57 7.22 -8.13
CA VAL A 61 3.95 6.70 -8.21
C VAL A 61 4.02 5.46 -9.10
N ARG A 62 3.05 4.54 -8.99
CA ARG A 62 3.03 3.31 -9.79
C ARG A 62 2.87 3.55 -11.28
N TRP A 63 1.99 4.46 -11.67
CA TRP A 63 1.62 4.69 -13.07
C TRP A 63 2.43 5.81 -13.74
N LEU A 64 2.90 6.82 -13.00
CA LEU A 64 3.61 7.97 -13.57
C LEU A 64 5.13 7.90 -13.38
N VAL A 65 5.61 7.32 -12.27
CA VAL A 65 7.02 7.35 -11.89
C VAL A 65 7.74 6.07 -12.29
N ILE A 66 7.24 4.90 -11.87
CA ILE A 66 7.88 3.60 -12.14
C ILE A 66 8.11 3.33 -13.64
N PRO A 67 7.15 3.60 -14.56
CA PRO A 67 7.35 3.33 -15.99
C PRO A 67 8.41 4.22 -16.64
N LYS A 68 8.74 5.37 -16.04
CA LYS A 68 9.75 6.30 -16.57
C LYS A 68 11.17 5.91 -16.16
N ILE A 69 11.34 5.00 -15.20
CA ILE A 69 12.64 4.63 -14.65
C ILE A 69 13.20 3.42 -15.39
N LYS A 70 14.38 3.60 -16.01
CA LYS A 70 15.09 2.52 -16.75
C LYS A 70 16.16 1.80 -15.94
N SER A 71 16.45 2.26 -14.72
CA SER A 71 17.50 1.73 -13.86
C SER A 71 16.92 0.97 -12.66
N THR A 72 17.53 -0.15 -12.29
CA THR A 72 17.03 -1.10 -11.29
C THR A 72 16.99 -0.55 -9.86
N THR A 73 17.97 0.26 -9.47
CA THR A 73 18.05 0.87 -8.13
C THR A 73 16.96 1.93 -7.89
N PRO A 74 16.81 2.97 -8.74
CA PRO A 74 15.74 3.95 -8.57
C PRO A 74 14.34 3.33 -8.70
N GLN A 75 14.19 2.23 -9.43
CA GLN A 75 12.93 1.50 -9.52
C GLN A 75 12.57 0.82 -8.20
N LEU A 76 13.55 0.25 -7.48
CA LEU A 76 13.35 -0.28 -6.14
C LEU A 76 12.93 0.82 -5.16
N ILE A 77 13.63 1.97 -5.21
CA ILE A 77 13.32 3.12 -4.34
C ILE A 77 11.89 3.61 -4.59
N ALA A 78 11.49 3.79 -5.86
CA ALA A 78 10.13 4.23 -6.20
C ALA A 78 9.06 3.22 -5.73
N MET A 79 9.34 1.91 -5.81
CA MET A 79 8.46 0.89 -5.28
C MET A 79 8.31 1.02 -3.76
N ILE A 80 9.42 1.15 -3.01
CA ILE A 80 9.39 1.32 -1.54
C ILE A 80 8.60 2.57 -1.16
N VAL A 81 8.81 3.69 -1.86
CA VAL A 81 8.06 4.93 -1.62
C VAL A 81 6.56 4.72 -1.85
N GLY A 82 6.18 4.03 -2.93
CA GLY A 82 4.77 3.71 -3.21
C GLY A 82 4.14 2.81 -2.15
N LEU A 83 4.88 1.79 -1.69
CA LEU A 83 4.44 0.88 -0.61
C LEU A 83 4.25 1.63 0.70
N ALA A 84 5.21 2.49 1.08
CA ALA A 84 5.13 3.31 2.29
C ALA A 84 3.95 4.31 2.24
N LEU A 85 3.65 4.89 1.08
CA LEU A 85 2.47 5.74 0.89
C LEU A 85 1.17 4.96 1.07
N ALA A 86 1.08 3.72 0.55
CA ALA A 86 -0.09 2.88 0.76
C ALA A 86 -0.26 2.48 2.23
N GLU A 87 0.85 2.19 2.92
CA GLU A 87 0.85 1.85 4.35
C GLU A 87 0.52 3.06 5.24
N MET A 88 0.91 4.27 4.84
CA MET A 88 0.54 5.51 5.53
C MET A 88 -0.99 5.68 5.62
N SER A 89 -1.75 5.25 4.61
CA SER A 89 -3.21 5.23 4.66
C SER A 89 -3.77 4.37 5.80
N ILE A 90 -3.13 3.22 6.04
CA ILE A 90 -3.51 2.30 7.13
C ILE A 90 -3.24 2.96 8.48
N PHE A 91 -2.08 3.62 8.64
CA PHE A 91 -1.78 4.37 9.87
C PHE A 91 -2.75 5.52 10.11
N VAL A 92 -3.09 6.28 9.07
CA VAL A 92 -4.09 7.36 9.18
C VAL A 92 -5.43 6.80 9.60
N SER A 93 -5.86 5.66 9.03
CA SER A 93 -7.07 4.98 9.48
C SER A 93 -6.97 4.64 10.96
N ILE A 94 -5.98 3.86 11.37
CA ILE A 94 -5.85 3.36 12.75
C ILE A 94 -5.82 4.51 13.78
N PHE A 95 -5.03 5.57 13.52
CA PHE A 95 -4.82 6.61 14.52
C PHE A 95 -5.84 7.76 14.49
N LEU A 96 -6.37 8.13 13.32
CA LEU A 96 -7.24 9.32 13.20
C LEU A 96 -8.73 8.98 13.13
N VAL A 97 -9.11 7.83 12.57
CA VAL A 97 -10.53 7.44 12.48
C VAL A 97 -11.08 7.00 13.84
N GLY A 98 -10.24 6.41 14.69
CA GLY A 98 -10.66 5.89 15.99
C GLY A 98 -11.59 4.68 15.89
N PRO A 99 -11.99 4.07 17.02
CA PRO A 99 -12.72 2.80 17.05
C PRO A 99 -14.19 2.89 16.59
N ASP A 100 -14.73 4.10 16.41
CA ASP A 100 -16.16 4.35 16.15
C ASP A 100 -16.63 3.92 14.75
N TYR A 101 -15.69 3.63 13.84
CA TYR A 101 -15.97 3.29 12.44
C TYR A 101 -15.32 1.98 11.98
N PRO A 102 -15.63 0.85 12.64
CA PRO A 102 -15.02 -0.45 12.38
C PRO A 102 -15.05 -0.88 10.90
N GLN A 103 -16.16 -0.65 10.21
CA GLN A 103 -16.30 -1.06 8.80
C GLN A 103 -15.45 -0.20 7.87
N TYR A 104 -15.24 1.08 8.19
CA TYR A 104 -14.41 1.97 7.38
C TYR A 104 -12.93 1.65 7.51
N HIS A 105 -12.46 1.18 8.68
CA HIS A 105 -11.10 0.63 8.80
C HIS A 105 -10.86 -0.55 7.87
N ILE A 106 -11.81 -1.48 7.84
CA ILE A 106 -11.74 -2.64 6.95
C ILE A 106 -11.75 -2.20 5.49
N ALA A 107 -12.61 -1.25 5.12
CA ALA A 107 -12.64 -0.72 3.76
C ALA A 107 -11.32 -0.06 3.36
N ILE A 108 -10.75 0.80 4.21
CA ILE A 108 -9.47 1.47 3.94
C ILE A 108 -8.34 0.46 3.86
N LEU A 109 -8.30 -0.53 4.76
CA LEU A 109 -7.33 -1.63 4.71
C LEU A 109 -7.44 -2.42 3.39
N MET A 110 -8.65 -2.78 2.97
CA MET A 110 -8.87 -3.51 1.72
C MET A 110 -8.37 -2.71 0.51
N VAL A 111 -8.65 -1.41 0.45
CA VAL A 111 -8.15 -0.55 -0.64
C VAL A 111 -6.63 -0.40 -0.57
N ALA A 112 -6.06 -0.26 0.63
CA ALA A 112 -4.61 -0.21 0.82
C ALA A 112 -3.94 -1.52 0.37
N VAL A 113 -4.49 -2.68 0.71
CA VAL A 113 -4.01 -3.99 0.26
C VAL A 113 -4.09 -4.10 -1.25
N VAL A 114 -5.18 -3.69 -1.89
CA VAL A 114 -5.29 -3.65 -3.35
C VAL A 114 -4.23 -2.73 -3.96
N SER A 115 -3.95 -1.58 -3.35
CA SER A 115 -2.86 -0.70 -3.76
C SER A 115 -1.50 -1.39 -3.63
N LEU A 116 -1.20 -2.04 -2.50
CA LEU A 116 0.04 -2.80 -2.29
C LEU A 116 0.21 -3.91 -3.35
N ILE A 117 -0.86 -4.64 -3.68
CA ILE A 117 -0.84 -5.68 -4.71
C ILE A 117 -0.50 -5.11 -6.10
N GLN A 118 -0.97 -3.92 -6.45
CA GLN A 118 -0.61 -3.28 -7.73
C GLN A 118 0.88 -2.96 -7.86
N PHE A 119 1.60 -2.86 -6.75
CA PHE A 119 3.05 -2.71 -6.70
C PHE A 119 3.83 -4.02 -6.77
N ALA A 120 3.16 -5.15 -7.00
CA ALA A 120 3.85 -6.43 -7.20
C ALA A 120 4.92 -6.29 -8.31
N PRO A 121 6.18 -6.71 -8.07
CA PRO A 121 7.32 -6.45 -8.94
C PRO A 121 7.35 -7.35 -10.20
N SER A 122 6.18 -7.65 -10.76
CA SER A 122 5.99 -8.43 -12.00
C SER A 122 6.80 -7.89 -13.18
N TYR A 123 6.90 -6.56 -13.30
CA TYR A 123 7.71 -5.84 -14.30
C TYR A 123 9.22 -6.04 -14.14
N ALA A 124 9.66 -6.56 -12.99
CA ALA A 124 11.04 -6.81 -12.62
C ALA A 124 11.32 -8.32 -12.53
N THR A 125 10.68 -9.13 -13.38
CA THR A 125 10.95 -10.58 -13.47
C THR A 125 11.77 -10.89 -14.73
N PRO A 126 12.89 -11.65 -14.65
CA PRO A 126 13.69 -12.00 -15.83
C PRO A 126 12.84 -12.84 -16.80
N GLY A 127 12.61 -12.34 -18.01
CA GLY A 127 11.75 -12.97 -19.02
C GLY A 127 10.44 -12.25 -19.33
N TYR A 128 10.14 -11.11 -18.68
CA TYR A 128 9.01 -10.27 -19.06
C TYR A 128 9.32 -9.57 -20.39
N LYS A 129 8.72 -10.06 -21.49
CA LYS A 129 8.70 -9.33 -22.77
C LYS A 129 7.92 -8.03 -22.53
N GLN A 130 8.63 -6.91 -22.49
CA GLN A 130 8.00 -5.62 -22.73
C GLN A 130 7.47 -5.69 -24.17
N GLY A 131 6.16 -5.89 -24.30
CA GLY A 131 5.45 -5.77 -25.57
C GLY A 131 5.47 -4.34 -26.06
#